data_AF-A0A961VEL3-F1
#
_entry.id   AF-A0A961VEL3-F1
#
_cell.length_a   1.000
_cell.length_b   1.000
_cell.length_c   1.000
_cell.angle_alpha   90.00
_cell.angle_beta   90.00
_cell.angle_gamma   90.00
#
_symmetry.space_group_name_H-M   'P 1'
#
loop_
_entity.id
_entity.type
_entity.pdbx_description
1 polymer ?
#
loop_
_entity_poly.entity_id
_entity_poly.type
_entity_poly.pdbx_seq_one_letter_code
_entity_poly.pdbx_strand_id
1 'polypeptide(L)'
;MRGYAMSSERPLPSRKGDDTPVEETLRTAIEKATGVSAAIKSIQLYYIRQTNGDVDGHKVVYYFEPEFIYAIDIGKPRLALVTLPYQVPTIKEGWDYRTIGRGDGEFPEFSEAAVFSGAGYKEVDILYGAAPGELLIGAEEGVSEDKLRAALAGYVTDLTNEGIYYRCKVKPFDEPAVAAAIMAEVDAVRYAELNGQIRDVSGPWWVDRVL
;
A
#
# COMPACT_ATOMS: atom_id res chain seq x y z
N MET A 1 -11.02 -31.77 -11.80
CA MET A 1 -10.04 -30.75 -11.39
C MET A 1 -9.07 -30.51 -12.52
N ARG A 2 -9.19 -29.40 -13.25
CA ARG A 2 -8.14 -28.93 -14.16
C ARG A 2 -7.39 -27.84 -13.42
N GLY A 3 -6.15 -28.13 -13.04
CA GLY A 3 -5.25 -27.14 -12.44
C GLY A 3 -4.96 -26.04 -13.45
N TYR A 4 -5.10 -24.78 -13.03
CA TYR A 4 -4.49 -23.67 -13.74
C TYR A 4 -2.97 -23.77 -13.51
N ALA A 5 -2.27 -24.39 -14.46
CA ALA A 5 -0.83 -24.24 -14.57
C ALA A 5 -0.56 -22.82 -15.09
N MET A 6 -0.34 -21.88 -14.18
CA MET A 6 0.23 -20.58 -14.54
C MET A 6 1.73 -20.79 -14.73
N SER A 7 2.15 -20.88 -16.00
CA SER A 7 3.54 -21.04 -16.39
C SER A 7 4.38 -19.86 -15.90
N SER A 8 5.52 -20.17 -15.28
CA SER A 8 6.47 -19.29 -14.60
C SER A 8 7.26 -18.29 -15.49
N GLU A 9 6.77 -17.94 -16.68
CA GLU A 9 7.51 -17.13 -17.65
C GLU A 9 6.59 -16.17 -18.44
N ARG A 10 5.58 -15.57 -17.79
CA ARG A 10 4.86 -14.47 -18.46
C ARG A 10 5.61 -13.16 -18.25
N PRO A 11 5.95 -12.43 -19.32
CA PRO A 11 6.44 -11.06 -19.18
C PRO A 11 5.40 -10.23 -18.43
N LEU A 12 5.89 -9.27 -17.64
CA LEU A 12 5.07 -8.30 -16.94
C LEU A 12 4.07 -7.68 -17.93
N PRO A 13 2.77 -7.58 -17.59
CA PRO A 13 1.80 -6.94 -18.47
C PRO A 13 2.21 -5.48 -18.70
N SER A 14 2.58 -5.15 -19.93
CA SER A 14 2.87 -3.79 -20.37
C SER A 14 1.58 -3.05 -20.71
N ARG A 15 1.63 -1.72 -20.61
CA ARG A 15 0.55 -0.84 -21.08
C ARG A 15 0.36 -1.07 -22.59
N LYS A 16 -0.88 -1.24 -23.02
CA LYS A 16 -1.23 -1.41 -24.44
C LYS A 16 -0.80 -0.15 -25.21
N GLY A 17 0.31 -0.24 -25.96
CA GLY A 17 0.81 0.84 -26.83
C GLY A 17 1.90 1.75 -26.27
N ASP A 18 2.52 1.39 -25.15
CA ASP A 18 3.66 2.13 -24.57
C ASP A 18 4.79 1.13 -24.31
N ASP A 19 5.90 1.22 -25.06
CA ASP A 19 7.06 0.33 -24.94
C ASP A 19 7.89 0.61 -23.66
N THR A 20 7.41 1.49 -22.79
CA THR A 20 8.04 1.80 -21.50
C THR A 20 8.06 0.55 -20.62
N PRO A 21 9.25 0.09 -20.18
CA PRO A 21 9.34 -1.06 -19.28
C PRO A 21 8.53 -0.84 -18.00
N VAL A 22 7.85 -1.87 -17.52
CA VAL A 22 7.04 -1.80 -16.27
C VAL A 22 7.87 -1.29 -15.09
N GLU A 23 9.15 -1.67 -15.02
CA GLU A 23 10.08 -1.16 -14.01
C GLU A 23 10.20 0.37 -14.04
N GLU A 24 10.30 0.98 -15.22
CA GLU A 24 10.42 2.44 -15.36
C GLU A 24 9.10 3.14 -15.00
N THR A 25 7.97 2.50 -15.33
CA THR A 25 6.65 3.00 -14.92
C THR A 25 6.49 2.97 -13.40
N LEU A 26 6.92 1.88 -12.76
CA LEU A 26 6.90 1.75 -11.31
C LEU A 26 7.82 2.76 -10.62
N ARG A 27 9.04 2.94 -11.15
CA ARG A 27 9.99 3.96 -10.65
C ARG A 27 9.38 5.36 -10.73
N THR A 28 8.78 5.69 -11.87
CA THR A 28 8.11 6.99 -12.07
C THR A 28 6.96 7.18 -11.10
N ALA A 29 6.15 6.15 -10.84
CA ALA A 29 5.05 6.21 -9.88
C ALA A 29 5.56 6.46 -8.44
N ILE A 30 6.61 5.74 -8.02
CA ILE A 30 7.24 5.93 -6.70
C ILE A 30 7.81 7.35 -6.58
N GLU A 31 8.58 7.80 -7.56
CA GLU A 31 9.21 9.12 -7.54
C GLU A 31 8.16 10.24 -7.53
N LYS A 32 7.10 10.13 -8.34
CA LYS A 32 6.00 11.08 -8.34
C LYS A 32 5.27 11.15 -7.00
N ALA A 33 5.03 10.00 -6.35
CA ALA A 33 4.29 9.94 -5.10
C ALA A 33 5.12 10.36 -3.88
N THR A 34 6.43 10.12 -3.90
CA THR A 34 7.28 10.23 -2.70
C THR A 34 8.46 11.18 -2.83
N GLY A 35 8.78 11.62 -4.05
CA GLY A 35 10.02 12.35 -4.36
C GLY A 35 11.29 11.49 -4.25
N VAL A 36 11.17 10.17 -4.00
CA VAL A 36 12.29 9.26 -3.90
C VAL A 36 12.57 8.63 -5.26
N SER A 37 13.71 9.00 -5.86
CA SER A 37 14.27 8.27 -6.99
C SER A 37 15.17 7.15 -6.46
N ALA A 38 14.78 5.90 -6.69
CA ALA A 38 15.50 4.73 -6.19
C ALA A 38 15.65 3.64 -7.27
N ALA A 39 16.76 2.92 -7.18
CA ALA A 39 16.98 1.74 -8.00
C ALA A 39 16.08 0.60 -7.51
N ILE A 40 15.43 -0.08 -8.44
CA ILE A 40 14.62 -1.26 -8.14
C ILE A 40 15.53 -2.47 -8.05
N LYS A 41 15.55 -3.13 -6.89
CA LYS A 41 16.35 -4.34 -6.64
C LYS A 41 15.57 -5.61 -6.95
N SER A 42 14.28 -5.64 -6.59
CA SER A 42 13.39 -6.75 -6.90
C SER A 42 11.93 -6.30 -6.91
N ILE A 43 11.12 -7.03 -7.68
CA ILE A 43 9.68 -6.79 -7.84
C ILE A 43 8.96 -8.11 -7.60
N GLN A 44 7.90 -8.09 -6.79
CA GLN A 44 6.90 -9.15 -6.72
C GLN A 44 5.52 -8.55 -7.03
N LEU A 45 4.68 -9.29 -7.71
CA LEU A 45 3.31 -8.86 -8.01
C LEU A 45 2.33 -9.73 -7.24
N TYR A 46 1.41 -9.08 -6.55
CA TYR A 46 0.33 -9.71 -5.81
C TYR A 46 -1.01 -9.33 -6.42
N TYR A 47 -1.94 -10.27 -6.44
CA TYR A 47 -3.35 -10.02 -6.70
C TYR A 47 -4.11 -10.18 -5.39
N ILE A 48 -4.75 -9.11 -4.94
CA ILE A 48 -5.49 -9.08 -3.68
C ILE A 48 -6.99 -8.97 -3.94
N ARG A 49 -7.77 -9.70 -3.15
CA ARG A 49 -9.24 -9.67 -3.23
C ARG A 49 -9.87 -10.03 -1.89
N GLN A 50 -11.05 -9.46 -1.65
CA GLN A 50 -11.94 -9.88 -0.56
C GLN A 50 -13.23 -10.42 -1.17
N THR A 51 -13.56 -11.68 -0.88
CA THR A 51 -14.68 -12.39 -1.51
C THR A 51 -15.59 -13.05 -0.47
N ASN A 52 -16.90 -13.07 -0.71
CA ASN A 52 -17.82 -13.98 -0.03
C ASN A 52 -17.88 -15.29 -0.85
N GLY A 53 -17.56 -16.47 -0.29
CA GLY A 53 -17.43 -17.76 -1.03
C GLY A 53 -18.72 -18.22 -1.77
N ASP A 54 -18.78 -19.28 -2.59
CA ASP A 54 -17.83 -20.29 -3.08
C ASP A 54 -18.01 -20.51 -4.60
N VAL A 55 -16.95 -21.02 -5.21
CA VAL A 55 -16.70 -21.37 -6.61
C VAL A 55 -17.32 -22.74 -6.90
N ASP A 56 -18.65 -22.79 -6.99
CA ASP A 56 -19.40 -23.92 -7.53
C ASP A 56 -20.04 -23.56 -8.88
N GLY A 57 -19.22 -22.93 -9.73
CA GLY A 57 -19.56 -22.69 -11.13
C GLY A 57 -20.62 -21.63 -11.37
N HIS A 58 -20.53 -20.43 -10.76
CA HIS A 58 -20.73 -19.11 -11.40
C HIS A 58 -21.11 -18.05 -10.33
N LYS A 59 -20.34 -16.94 -10.32
CA LYS A 59 -20.43 -15.69 -9.52
C LYS A 59 -19.55 -15.66 -8.25
N VAL A 60 -18.36 -15.05 -8.38
CA VAL A 60 -17.58 -14.53 -7.24
C VAL A 60 -18.19 -13.18 -6.89
N VAL A 61 -18.52 -12.94 -5.62
CA VAL A 61 -18.92 -11.61 -5.14
C VAL A 61 -17.76 -11.00 -4.39
N TYR A 62 -17.28 -9.86 -4.90
CA TYR A 62 -16.23 -9.08 -4.25
C TYR A 62 -16.86 -8.06 -3.29
N TYR A 63 -16.35 -8.01 -2.06
CA TYR A 63 -16.73 -6.96 -1.09
C TYR A 63 -16.04 -5.63 -1.41
N PHE A 64 -14.84 -5.71 -1.99
CA PHE A 64 -14.04 -4.57 -2.43
C PHE A 64 -13.52 -4.83 -3.83
N GLU A 65 -13.26 -3.75 -4.55
CA GLU A 65 -12.54 -3.82 -5.79
C GLU A 65 -11.20 -4.55 -5.59
N PRO A 66 -10.93 -5.64 -6.33
CA PRO A 66 -9.63 -6.30 -6.28
C PRO A 66 -8.52 -5.34 -6.68
N GLU A 67 -7.29 -5.60 -6.25
CA GLU A 67 -6.14 -4.77 -6.60
C GLU A 67 -4.96 -5.64 -7.02
N PHE A 68 -4.11 -5.11 -7.90
CA PHE A 68 -2.76 -5.60 -8.10
C PHE A 68 -1.79 -4.75 -7.29
N ILE A 69 -0.94 -5.39 -6.48
CA ILE A 69 0.08 -4.69 -5.70
C ILE A 69 1.47 -5.16 -6.13
N TYR A 70 2.26 -4.24 -6.67
CA TYR A 70 3.69 -4.44 -6.85
C TYR A 70 4.41 -4.15 -5.54
N ALA A 71 5.04 -5.18 -4.95
CA ALA A 71 5.93 -5.03 -3.79
C ALA A 71 7.38 -4.93 -4.27
N ILE A 72 7.99 -3.77 -4.05
CA ILE A 72 9.24 -3.38 -4.70
C ILE A 72 10.30 -3.10 -3.65
N ASP A 73 11.40 -3.85 -3.71
CA ASP A 73 12.59 -3.53 -2.92
C ASP A 73 13.37 -2.41 -3.62
N ILE A 74 13.44 -1.26 -2.96
CA ILE A 74 14.14 -0.06 -3.43
C ILE A 74 15.44 0.21 -2.65
N GLY A 75 15.93 -0.79 -1.92
CA GLY A 75 17.12 -0.67 -1.06
C GLY A 75 16.92 0.15 0.20
N LYS A 76 15.67 0.26 0.66
CA LYS A 76 15.27 0.96 1.87
C LYS A 76 14.84 -0.01 2.97
N PRO A 77 14.72 0.44 4.24
CA PRO A 77 14.20 -0.39 5.32
C PRO A 77 12.80 -0.97 5.03
N ARG A 78 12.02 -0.32 4.17
CA ARG A 78 10.67 -0.74 3.76
C ARG A 78 10.56 -0.87 2.24
N LEU A 79 9.61 -1.69 1.82
CA LEU A 79 9.23 -1.87 0.41
C LEU A 79 8.35 -0.70 -0.05
N ALA A 80 8.44 -0.37 -1.34
CA ALA A 80 7.42 0.42 -2.01
C ALA A 80 6.31 -0.50 -2.52
N LEU A 81 5.09 -0.30 -2.04
CA LEU A 81 3.90 -1.00 -2.51
C LEU A 81 3.16 -0.10 -3.49
N VAL A 82 3.18 -0.44 -4.78
CA VAL A 82 2.41 0.28 -5.79
C VAL A 82 1.12 -0.50 -6.04
N THR A 83 0.00 0.04 -5.58
CA THR A 83 -1.32 -0.57 -5.79
C THR A 83 -1.99 -0.02 -7.05
N LEU A 84 -2.67 -0.92 -7.75
CA LEU A 84 -3.47 -0.65 -8.93
C LEU A 84 -4.87 -1.24 -8.74
N PRO A 85 -5.93 -0.41 -8.68
CA PRO A 85 -7.30 -0.93 -8.60
C PRO A 85 -7.64 -1.72 -9.86
N TYR A 86 -8.22 -2.91 -9.69
CA TYR A 86 -8.64 -3.77 -10.78
C TYR A 86 -10.16 -3.72 -10.94
N GLN A 87 -10.59 -2.89 -11.89
CA GLN A 87 -11.99 -2.73 -12.26
C GLN A 87 -12.53 -4.03 -12.86
N VAL A 88 -13.23 -4.79 -12.05
CA VAL A 88 -14.00 -5.94 -12.52
C VAL A 88 -15.40 -5.45 -12.93
N PRO A 89 -15.91 -5.80 -14.13
CA PRO A 89 -17.22 -5.38 -14.58
C PRO A 89 -18.30 -5.69 -13.52
N THR A 90 -18.97 -4.65 -13.04
CA THR A 90 -20.06 -4.79 -12.07
C THR A 90 -21.37 -4.99 -12.83
N ILE A 91 -22.13 -6.02 -12.49
CA ILE A 91 -23.48 -6.22 -13.04
C ILE A 91 -24.47 -5.85 -11.93
N LYS A 92 -25.31 -4.84 -12.20
CA LYS A 92 -26.41 -4.46 -11.30
C LYS A 92 -27.58 -5.42 -11.49
N GLU A 93 -27.81 -6.33 -10.54
CA GLU A 93 -29.00 -7.17 -10.48
C GLU A 93 -29.90 -6.70 -9.31
N GLY A 94 -30.78 -5.73 -9.55
CA GLY A 94 -31.70 -5.20 -8.54
C GLY A 94 -31.07 -4.15 -7.61
N TRP A 95 -31.25 -4.31 -6.29
CA TRP A 95 -30.66 -3.45 -5.24
C TRP A 95 -29.26 -3.92 -4.80
N ASP A 96 -28.78 -5.02 -5.38
CA ASP A 96 -27.54 -5.70 -4.98
C ASP A 96 -26.46 -5.42 -6.03
N TYR A 97 -25.37 -4.77 -5.61
CA TYR A 97 -24.21 -4.53 -6.47
C TYR A 97 -23.36 -5.80 -6.44
N ARG A 98 -23.43 -6.60 -7.51
CA ARG A 98 -22.66 -7.84 -7.61
C ARG A 98 -21.58 -7.67 -8.67
N THR A 99 -20.34 -7.65 -8.22
CA THR A 99 -19.18 -7.66 -9.11
C THR A 99 -18.96 -9.08 -9.65
N ILE A 100 -19.56 -9.41 -10.80
CA ILE A 100 -19.42 -10.72 -11.42
C ILE A 100 -18.12 -10.74 -12.21
N GLY A 101 -17.03 -11.18 -11.57
CA GLY A 101 -15.78 -11.44 -12.27
C GLY A 101 -15.86 -12.74 -13.06
N ARG A 102 -16.08 -12.66 -14.38
CA ARG A 102 -15.23 -13.44 -15.28
C ARG A 102 -13.90 -12.70 -15.31
N GLY A 103 -12.77 -13.39 -15.20
CA GLY A 103 -11.42 -12.80 -15.19
C GLY A 103 -11.01 -12.17 -16.54
N ASP A 104 -11.91 -11.39 -17.15
CA ASP A 104 -11.84 -10.83 -18.49
C ASP A 104 -11.67 -9.29 -18.45
N GLY A 105 -11.41 -8.68 -17.27
CA GLY A 105 -11.11 -7.26 -17.16
C GLY A 105 -9.72 -6.93 -17.74
N GLU A 106 -9.58 -5.79 -18.42
CA GLU A 106 -8.27 -5.31 -18.88
C GLU A 106 -7.36 -5.03 -17.67
N PHE A 107 -6.06 -5.33 -17.79
CA PHE A 107 -5.10 -5.07 -16.70
C PHE A 107 -5.11 -3.58 -16.34
N PRO A 108 -5.01 -3.21 -15.04
CA PRO A 108 -5.15 -1.82 -14.61
C PRO A 108 -4.19 -0.84 -15.27
N GLU A 109 -4.63 0.40 -15.42
CA GLU A 109 -3.76 1.50 -15.80
C GLU A 109 -2.96 2.05 -14.60
N PHE A 110 -1.70 2.42 -14.83
CA PHE A 110 -0.82 3.02 -13.81
C PHE A 110 -1.18 4.48 -13.46
N SER A 111 -2.11 5.09 -14.18
CA SER A 111 -2.56 6.47 -13.95
C SER A 111 -3.24 6.63 -12.58
N GLU A 112 -3.84 5.56 -12.07
CA GLU A 112 -4.53 5.50 -10.76
C GLU A 112 -3.67 4.85 -9.66
N ALA A 113 -2.36 4.68 -9.91
CA ALA A 113 -1.46 4.04 -8.97
C ALA A 113 -1.33 4.84 -7.66
N ALA A 114 -1.49 4.16 -6.54
CA ALA A 114 -1.15 4.69 -5.22
C ALA A 114 0.08 3.97 -4.65
N VAL A 115 0.85 4.68 -3.81
CA VAL A 115 2.10 4.17 -3.25
C VAL A 115 2.00 4.10 -1.73
N PHE A 116 2.34 2.94 -1.17
CA PHE A 116 2.40 2.67 0.26
C PHE A 116 3.78 2.15 0.68
N SER A 117 4.06 2.25 1.97
CA SER A 117 5.28 1.77 2.62
C SER A 117 5.01 0.41 3.29
N GLY A 118 5.54 -0.67 2.71
CA GLY A 118 5.33 -2.05 3.16
C GLY A 118 6.46 -2.59 4.04
N ALA A 119 6.14 -3.37 5.07
CA ALA A 119 7.15 -3.91 5.99
C ALA A 119 7.93 -5.10 5.41
N GLY A 120 7.35 -5.79 4.44
CA GLY A 120 7.93 -6.99 3.84
C GLY A 120 6.99 -7.67 2.86
N TYR A 121 7.32 -8.91 2.51
CA TYR A 121 6.59 -9.73 1.52
C TYR A 121 5.54 -10.66 2.13
N LYS A 122 5.29 -10.56 3.45
CA LYS A 122 4.24 -11.35 4.10
C LYS A 122 2.88 -10.78 3.73
N GLU A 123 1.88 -11.64 3.65
CA GLU A 123 0.50 -11.28 3.32
C GLU A 123 -0.02 -10.06 4.09
N VAL A 124 0.17 -10.05 5.42
CA VAL A 124 -0.25 -8.94 6.28
C VAL A 124 0.45 -7.62 5.92
N ASP A 125 1.72 -7.67 5.50
CA ASP A 125 2.51 -6.49 5.15
C ASP A 125 2.11 -5.92 3.78
N ILE A 126 1.61 -6.78 2.88
CA ILE A 126 1.06 -6.38 1.57
C ILE A 126 -0.32 -5.75 1.72
N LEU A 127 -1.17 -6.32 2.59
CA LEU A 127 -2.51 -5.79 2.86
C LEU A 127 -2.46 -4.46 3.61
N TYR A 128 -1.62 -4.35 4.65
CA TYR A 128 -1.65 -3.22 5.57
C TYR A 128 -0.38 -2.37 5.45
N GLY A 129 -0.19 -1.78 4.27
CA GLY A 129 0.86 -0.77 4.05
C GLY A 129 0.61 0.51 4.86
N ALA A 130 1.63 1.34 5.00
CA ALA A 130 1.52 2.67 5.61
C ALA A 130 1.65 3.78 4.57
N ALA A 131 1.17 4.99 4.88
CA ALA A 131 1.42 6.17 4.06
C ALA A 131 2.93 6.47 4.06
N PRO A 132 3.57 6.55 2.88
CA PRO A 132 5.02 6.74 2.79
C PRO A 132 5.38 8.16 3.24
N GLY A 133 6.38 8.26 4.10
CA GLY A 133 6.88 9.52 4.66
C GLY A 133 5.97 10.14 5.69
N GLU A 134 5.05 9.38 6.31
CA GLU A 134 4.13 9.90 7.32
C GLU A 134 4.20 9.12 8.64
N LEU A 135 4.22 9.87 9.74
CA LEU A 135 4.10 9.34 11.09
C LEU A 135 2.91 9.97 11.84
N LEU A 136 2.40 9.23 12.80
CA LEU A 136 1.46 9.67 13.82
C LEU A 136 2.19 9.76 15.16
N ILE A 137 2.09 10.91 15.82
CA ILE A 137 2.77 11.20 17.08
C ILE A 137 1.74 11.50 18.17
N GLY A 138 1.81 10.78 19.28
CA GLY A 138 1.09 11.11 20.51
C GLY A 138 2.01 11.88 21.46
N ALA A 139 1.58 13.04 21.92
CA ALA A 139 2.31 13.79 22.94
C ALA A 139 2.05 13.22 24.35
N GLU A 140 3.01 13.38 25.26
CA GLU A 140 2.76 13.13 26.68
C GLU A 140 1.80 14.17 27.29
N GLU A 141 1.12 13.75 28.35
CA GLU A 141 0.14 14.61 29.02
C GLU A 141 0.79 15.89 29.59
N GLY A 142 0.17 17.04 29.34
CA GLY A 142 0.66 18.34 29.81
C GLY A 142 1.83 18.92 29.00
N VAL A 143 2.31 18.24 27.95
CA VAL A 143 3.28 18.80 27.01
C VAL A 143 2.59 19.85 26.12
N SER A 144 3.11 21.07 26.10
CA SER A 144 2.64 22.10 25.17
C SER A 144 3.07 21.83 23.73
N GLU A 145 2.29 22.30 22.77
CA GLU A 145 2.60 22.13 21.35
C GLU A 145 3.97 22.72 20.97
N ASP A 146 4.34 23.88 21.52
CA ASP A 146 5.65 24.51 21.27
C ASP A 146 6.81 23.62 21.77
N LYS A 147 6.65 23.01 22.95
CA LYS A 147 7.66 22.10 23.51
C LYS A 147 7.79 20.85 22.65
N LEU A 148 6.68 20.29 22.18
CA LEU A 148 6.67 19.14 21.29
C LEU A 148 7.35 19.46 19.95
N ARG A 149 6.99 20.59 19.32
CA ARG A 149 7.60 21.07 18.07
C ARG A 149 9.10 21.24 18.22
N ALA A 150 9.55 21.86 19.30
CA ALA A 150 10.98 22.04 19.56
C ALA A 150 11.71 20.70 19.72
N ALA A 151 11.12 19.73 20.42
CA ALA A 151 11.72 18.42 20.65
C ALA A 151 11.79 17.57 19.36
N LEU A 152 10.85 17.75 18.44
CA LEU A 152 10.76 16.98 17.19
C LEU A 152 11.47 17.63 15.98
N ALA A 153 12.00 18.85 16.11
CA ALA A 153 12.53 19.64 15.00
C ALA A 153 13.67 18.96 14.22
N GLY A 154 14.41 18.04 14.84
CA GLY A 154 15.47 17.26 14.20
C GLY A 154 15.00 15.98 13.49
N TYR A 155 13.75 15.59 13.69
CA TYR A 155 13.23 14.28 13.27
C TYR A 155 12.18 14.39 12.16
N VAL A 156 11.31 15.39 12.24
CA VAL A 156 10.10 15.46 11.41
C VAL A 156 9.87 16.88 10.89
N THR A 157 9.10 16.99 9.81
CA THR A 157 8.58 18.26 9.28
C THR A 157 7.05 18.26 9.30
N ASP A 158 6.43 19.42 9.03
CA ASP A 158 4.97 19.57 8.85
C ASP A 158 4.11 18.97 9.98
N LEU A 159 4.53 19.16 11.24
CA LEU A 159 3.78 18.70 12.41
C LEU A 159 2.42 19.42 12.47
N THR A 160 1.34 18.66 12.31
CA THR A 160 -0.05 19.15 12.23
C THR A 160 -0.87 18.51 13.35
N ASN A 161 -1.64 19.31 14.09
CA ASN A 161 -2.46 18.84 15.21
C ASN A 161 -3.81 18.32 14.70
N GLU A 162 -4.14 17.06 15.01
CA GLU A 162 -5.36 16.35 14.61
C GLU A 162 -6.30 16.11 15.82
N GLY A 163 -6.13 16.91 16.88
CA GLY A 163 -6.92 16.89 18.10
C GLY A 163 -6.40 15.92 19.16
N ILE A 164 -6.31 14.62 18.83
CA ILE A 164 -5.85 13.57 19.76
C ILE A 164 -4.44 13.05 19.47
N TYR A 165 -3.89 13.39 18.31
CA TYR A 165 -2.52 13.08 17.89
C TYR A 165 -2.03 14.16 16.94
N TYR A 166 -0.76 14.08 16.56
CA TYR A 166 -0.15 14.90 15.53
C TYR A 166 0.22 14.06 14.31
N ARG A 167 0.03 14.59 13.11
CA ARG A 167 0.59 14.02 11.89
C ARG A 167 1.85 14.79 11.50
N CYS A 168 2.87 14.10 11.02
CA CYS A 168 4.08 14.75 10.52
C CYS A 168 4.67 14.01 9.32
N LYS A 169 5.61 14.69 8.66
CA LYS A 169 6.36 14.19 7.52
C LYS A 169 7.76 13.75 7.94
N VAL A 170 8.20 12.64 7.36
CA VAL A 170 9.56 12.09 7.46
C VAL A 170 10.02 11.66 6.07
N LYS A 171 11.29 11.27 5.95
CA LYS A 171 11.79 10.72 4.70
C LYS A 171 11.04 9.41 4.36
N PRO A 172 10.44 9.30 3.15
CA PRO A 172 9.72 8.08 2.77
C PRO A 172 10.58 6.82 2.85
N PHE A 173 9.96 5.74 3.29
CA PHE A 173 10.52 4.39 3.52
C PHE A 173 11.53 4.28 4.66
N ASP A 174 11.83 5.38 5.35
CA ASP A 174 12.67 5.41 6.55
C ASP A 174 11.81 5.56 7.84
N GLU A 175 10.47 5.46 7.73
CA GLU A 175 9.51 5.74 8.81
C GLU A 175 9.77 4.96 10.11
N PRO A 176 10.02 3.62 10.08
CA PRO A 176 10.26 2.87 11.31
C PRO A 176 11.51 3.30 12.04
N ALA A 177 12.56 3.68 11.31
CA ALA A 177 13.82 4.10 11.90
C ALA A 177 13.64 5.45 12.59
N VAL A 178 12.93 6.39 11.97
CA VAL A 178 12.63 7.70 12.57
C VAL A 178 11.70 7.55 13.76
N ALA A 179 10.64 6.74 13.67
CA ALA A 179 9.74 6.46 14.78
C ALA A 179 10.48 5.86 15.99
N ALA A 180 11.35 4.88 15.75
CA ALA A 180 12.17 4.27 16.80
C ALA A 180 13.13 5.27 17.47
N ALA A 181 13.75 6.17 16.68
CA ALA A 181 14.63 7.20 17.22
C ALA A 181 13.86 8.21 18.08
N ILE A 182 12.69 8.67 17.63
CA ILE A 182 11.82 9.55 18.42
C ILE A 182 11.45 8.88 19.75
N MET A 183 11.02 7.62 19.71
CA MET A 183 10.63 6.88 20.92
C MET A 183 11.78 6.64 21.90
N ALA A 184 13.02 6.60 21.41
CA ALA A 184 14.19 6.40 22.25
C ALA A 184 14.74 7.70 22.85
N GLU A 185 14.55 8.84 22.17
CA GLU A 185 15.28 10.08 22.47
C GLU A 185 14.38 11.25 22.90
N VAL A 186 13.06 11.15 22.71
CA VAL A 186 12.14 12.28 22.91
C VAL A 186 11.12 11.99 24.02
N ASP A 187 11.45 12.37 25.26
CA ASP A 187 10.58 12.20 26.44
C ASP A 187 9.23 12.92 26.33
N ALA A 188 9.08 13.87 25.40
CA ALA A 188 7.83 14.59 25.16
C ALA A 188 6.80 13.77 24.35
N VAL A 189 7.20 12.61 23.83
CA VAL A 189 6.39 11.75 22.95
C VAL A 189 5.98 10.49 23.70
N ARG A 190 4.68 10.23 23.73
CA ARG A 190 4.08 9.01 24.27
C ARG A 190 4.18 7.84 23.29
N TYR A 191 3.94 8.12 22.01
CA TYR A 191 4.07 7.15 20.93
C TYR A 191 4.43 7.82 19.61
N ALA A 192 5.17 7.11 18.76
CA ALA A 192 5.43 7.46 17.37
C ALA A 192 5.21 6.22 16.53
N GLU A 193 4.22 6.27 15.65
CA GLU A 193 3.77 5.11 14.87
C GLU A 193 3.60 5.48 13.40
N LEU A 194 3.63 4.47 12.53
CA LEU A 194 3.40 4.65 11.11
C LEU A 194 1.93 5.01 10.86
N ASN A 195 1.66 5.89 9.88
CA ASN A 195 0.30 6.18 9.45
C ASN A 195 -0.24 5.01 8.59
N GLY A 196 -0.72 3.96 9.23
CA GLY A 196 -1.19 2.73 8.59
C GLY A 196 -2.45 2.92 7.74
N GLN A 197 -2.51 2.22 6.61
CA GLN A 197 -3.74 2.08 5.82
C GLN A 197 -4.75 1.24 6.61
N ILE A 198 -6.00 1.70 6.66
CA ILE A 198 -7.11 0.92 7.18
C ILE A 198 -7.80 0.25 5.98
N ARG A 199 -7.84 -1.09 5.97
CA ARG A 199 -8.67 -1.88 5.06
C ARG A 199 -9.81 -2.51 5.85
N ASP A 200 -10.97 -2.65 5.22
CA ASP A 200 -12.10 -3.35 5.83
C ASP A 200 -11.76 -4.83 6.08
N VAL A 201 -12.17 -5.33 7.24
CA VAL A 201 -11.93 -6.69 7.73
C VAL A 201 -13.21 -7.53 7.78
N SER A 202 -14.30 -7.04 7.17
CA SER A 202 -15.62 -7.68 7.17
C SER A 202 -15.67 -9.07 6.51
N GLY A 203 -14.64 -9.48 5.77
CA GLY A 203 -14.51 -10.80 5.17
C GLY A 203 -13.06 -11.26 4.97
N PRO A 204 -12.85 -12.52 4.51
CA PRO A 204 -11.52 -13.06 4.29
C PRO A 204 -10.82 -12.38 3.12
N TRP A 205 -9.58 -11.96 3.33
CA TRP A 205 -8.68 -11.51 2.29
C TRP A 205 -7.94 -12.69 1.66
N TRP A 206 -7.68 -12.58 0.36
CA TRP A 206 -6.83 -13.48 -0.39
C TRP A 206 -5.70 -12.67 -1.00
N VAL A 207 -4.46 -13.11 -0.81
CA VAL A 207 -3.26 -12.46 -1.34
C VAL A 207 -2.45 -13.50 -2.12
N ASP A 208 -2.63 -13.50 -3.43
CA ASP A 208 -1.93 -14.43 -4.31
C ASP A 208 -0.73 -13.76 -4.94
N ARG A 209 0.45 -14.35 -4.78
CA ARG A 209 1.62 -13.95 -5.56
C ARG A 209 1.46 -14.46 -6.99
N VAL A 210 1.51 -13.55 -7.96
CA VAL A 210 1.36 -13.85 -9.39
C VAL A 210 2.65 -13.62 -10.21
N LEU A 211 3.66 -12.95 -9.62
CA LEU A 211 5.04 -12.86 -10.11
C LEU A 211 6.04 -12.84 -8.93
#